data_AF-A0A537A573-F1
#
_entry.id   AF-A0A537A573-F1
#
_cell.length_a   1.000
_cell.length_b   1.000
_cell.length_c   1.000
_cell.angle_alpha   90.00
_cell.angle_beta   90.00
_cell.angle_gamma   90.00
#
_symmetry.space_group_name_H-M   'P 1'
#
loop_
_entity.id
_entity.type
_entity.pdbx_description
1 polymer ?
#
loop_
_entity_poly.entity_id
_entity_poly.type
_entity_poly.pdbx_seq_one_letter_code
_entity_poly.pdbx_strand_id
1 'polypeptide(L)'
;WKDPFAKGEFSVRQRKLAQMKRPVIVYTPQVLLQGRDFRRWSDGEFSVQVKRINSRPARARIALAIRAVAPDAIHAELSAMLTDPAEQKNAAVYLAAYENKLASDVAAGENRGKRLEHDFVVREWIGPIGFGESLKLEEKRALPLLRGANAKNLGVAAFVQNRATSEVLQALMLPVCES
;
A
#
# COMPACT_ATOMS: atom_id res chain seq x y z
N TRP A 1 -2.16 24.27 2.75
CA TRP A 1 -1.87 23.68 1.43
C TRP A 1 -2.75 22.44 1.28
N LYS A 2 -3.54 22.34 0.20
CA LYS A 2 -4.44 21.21 -0.06
C LYS A 2 -3.69 20.28 -1.01
N ASP A 3 -3.26 19.13 -0.50
CA ASP A 3 -2.56 18.13 -1.31
C ASP A 3 -3.53 17.59 -2.39
N PRO A 4 -3.24 17.78 -3.69
CA PRO A 4 -4.11 17.29 -4.78
C PRO A 4 -4.16 15.76 -4.86
N PHE A 5 -3.30 15.04 -4.12
CA PHE A 5 -3.29 13.58 -4.01
C PHE A 5 -4.05 13.07 -2.78
N ALA A 6 -4.48 13.95 -1.86
CA ALA A 6 -5.20 13.56 -0.68
C ALA A 6 -6.69 13.26 -0.98
N LYS A 7 -7.02 12.00 -1.30
CA LYS A 7 -8.40 11.50 -1.21
C LYS A 7 -8.81 11.39 0.28
N GLY A 8 -10.04 11.77 0.62
CA GLY A 8 -10.56 11.68 2.00
C GLY A 8 -10.51 10.28 2.61
N GLU A 9 -10.54 9.25 1.76
CA GLU A 9 -10.41 7.83 2.11
C GLU A 9 -9.03 7.48 2.71
N PHE A 10 -7.96 8.16 2.29
CA PHE A 10 -6.62 7.99 2.88
C PHE A 10 -6.56 8.55 4.32
N SER A 11 -7.21 9.69 4.55
CA SER A 11 -7.35 10.28 5.89
C SER A 11 -8.26 9.44 6.80
N VAL A 12 -9.22 8.68 6.24
CA VAL A 12 -10.04 7.71 6.99
C VAL A 12 -9.21 6.50 7.40
N ARG A 13 -8.31 5.99 6.53
CA ARG A 13 -7.37 4.91 6.87
C ARG A 13 -6.39 5.31 7.97
N GLN A 14 -5.77 6.49 7.85
CA GLN A 14 -4.88 7.02 8.90
C GLN A 14 -5.61 7.15 10.24
N ARG A 15 -6.86 7.65 10.22
CA ARG A 15 -7.70 7.72 11.43
C ARG A 15 -8.13 6.34 11.95
N LYS A 16 -8.43 5.36 11.11
CA LYS A 16 -8.83 4.00 11.55
C LYS A 16 -7.66 3.20 12.14
N LEU A 17 -6.45 3.40 11.61
CA LEU A 17 -5.21 2.89 12.23
C LEU A 17 -4.90 3.62 13.55
N ALA A 18 -5.11 4.94 13.60
CA ALA A 18 -4.95 5.75 14.81
C ALA A 18 -6.06 5.53 15.86
N GLN A 19 -7.24 5.03 15.49
CA GLN A 19 -8.33 4.73 16.44
C GLN A 19 -8.14 3.38 17.15
N MET A 20 -7.38 2.44 16.57
CA MET A 20 -7.11 1.16 17.22
C MET A 20 -6.02 1.23 18.31
N LYS A 21 -5.34 2.38 18.51
CA LYS A 21 -4.41 2.64 19.62
C LYS A 21 -4.50 4.11 20.07
N ARG A 22 -4.64 4.34 21.38
CA ARG A 22 -4.67 5.65 22.09
C ARG A 22 -3.71 6.72 21.51
N PRO A 23 -4.05 8.03 21.66
CA PRO A 23 -3.96 9.07 20.64
C PRO A 23 -2.55 9.22 20.09
N VAL A 24 -2.32 8.73 18.88
CA VAL A 24 -1.05 8.95 18.17
C VAL A 24 -1.19 10.24 17.37
N ILE A 25 -0.47 11.26 17.81
CA ILE A 25 -0.22 12.50 17.07
C ILE A 25 0.24 12.11 15.66
N VAL A 26 -0.52 12.52 14.64
CA VAL A 26 -0.18 12.31 13.24
C VAL A 26 0.94 13.30 12.87
N TYR A 27 2.10 12.79 12.47
CA TYR A 27 3.20 13.58 11.93
C TYR A 27 3.64 12.98 10.59
N THR A 28 3.85 13.81 9.58
CA THR A 28 4.40 13.41 8.28
C THR A 28 5.89 13.77 8.23
N PRO A 29 6.78 12.85 7.80
CA PRO A 29 6.51 11.49 7.35
C PRO A 29 6.33 10.48 8.50
N GLN A 30 5.25 9.68 8.45
CA GLN A 30 5.06 8.49 9.27
C GLN A 30 5.29 7.24 8.41
N VAL A 31 6.14 6.32 8.88
CA VAL A 31 6.43 5.04 8.21
C VAL A 31 5.90 3.90 9.08
N LEU A 32 5.20 2.94 8.45
CA LEU A 32 4.73 1.73 9.12
C LEU A 32 5.53 0.51 8.62
N LEU A 33 6.07 -0.30 9.53
CA LEU A 33 6.71 -1.57 9.23
C LEU A 33 5.92 -2.72 9.88
N GLN A 34 5.48 -3.71 9.10
CA GLN A 34 4.53 -4.75 9.55
C GLN A 34 3.27 -4.15 10.20
N GLY A 35 2.79 -3.02 9.68
CA GLY A 35 1.62 -2.29 10.20
C GLY A 35 1.83 -1.58 11.55
N ARG A 36 3.08 -1.41 11.98
CA ARG A 36 3.44 -0.71 13.24
C ARG A 36 4.27 0.53 12.95
N ASP A 37 4.05 1.60 13.72
CA ASP A 37 4.82 2.85 13.63
C ASP A 37 6.33 2.58 13.76
N PHE A 38 7.10 3.03 12.77
CA PHE A 38 8.54 2.83 12.70
C PHE A 38 9.24 4.17 12.49
N ARG A 39 9.64 4.78 13.62
CA ARG A 39 10.20 6.14 13.63
C ARG A 39 11.66 6.23 13.17
N ARG A 40 12.41 5.12 13.25
CA ARG A 40 13.85 5.06 12.95
C ARG A 40 14.14 4.68 11.50
N TRP A 41 13.28 5.12 10.58
CA TRP A 41 13.37 4.74 9.17
C TRP A 41 14.53 5.42 8.43
N SER A 42 14.99 6.58 8.92
CA SER A 42 16.10 7.36 8.35
C SER A 42 17.50 6.80 8.64
N ASP A 43 17.66 5.92 9.63
CA ASP A 43 18.99 5.63 10.22
C ASP A 43 19.60 4.30 9.72
N GLY A 44 19.23 3.83 8.53
CA GLY A 44 19.72 2.57 7.94
C GLY A 44 19.15 1.27 8.57
N GLU A 45 18.65 1.35 9.82
CA GLU A 45 17.94 0.30 10.56
C GLU A 45 16.77 -0.31 9.78
N PHE A 46 16.10 0.49 8.94
CA PHE A 46 14.99 0.02 8.11
C PHE A 46 15.37 -1.22 7.29
N SER A 47 16.51 -1.18 6.60
CA SER A 47 16.97 -2.29 5.75
C SER A 47 17.23 -3.57 6.54
N VAL A 48 17.78 -3.45 7.74
CA VAL A 48 18.06 -4.58 8.64
C VAL A 48 16.75 -5.20 9.13
N GLN A 49 15.77 -4.38 9.49
CA GLN A 49 14.47 -4.88 9.93
C GLN A 49 13.71 -5.56 8.79
N VAL A 50 13.72 -5.00 7.58
CA VAL A 50 13.12 -5.65 6.39
C VAL A 50 13.76 -7.01 6.13
N LYS A 51 15.11 -7.12 6.17
CA LYS A 51 15.81 -8.40 6.03
C LYS A 51 15.39 -9.42 7.09
N ARG A 52 15.27 -9.00 8.34
CA ARG A 52 14.82 -9.86 9.46
C ARG A 52 13.37 -10.32 9.31
N ILE A 53 12.49 -9.49 8.76
CA ILE A 53 11.10 -9.87 8.47
C ILE A 53 11.09 -10.91 7.35
N ASN A 54 11.82 -10.64 6.27
CA ASN A 54 11.87 -11.53 5.10
C ASN A 54 12.59 -12.86 5.38
N SER A 55 13.36 -12.98 6.45
CA SER A 55 13.97 -14.25 6.87
C SER A 55 13.00 -15.18 7.60
N ARG A 56 11.78 -14.72 7.93
CA ARG A 56 10.74 -15.55 8.56
C ARG A 56 9.88 -16.20 7.48
N PRO A 57 9.35 -17.42 7.72
CA PRO A 57 8.38 -18.01 6.81
C PRO A 57 7.17 -17.10 6.61
N ALA A 58 6.80 -16.88 5.35
CA ALA A 58 5.60 -16.12 5.03
C ALA A 58 4.35 -16.88 5.49
N ARG A 59 3.42 -16.18 6.16
CA ARG A 59 2.15 -16.76 6.63
C ARG A 59 1.02 -16.70 5.61
N ALA A 60 1.30 -16.09 4.46
CA ALA A 60 0.45 -16.12 3.29
C ALA A 60 1.30 -16.17 2.01
N ARG A 61 0.70 -16.68 0.95
CA ARG A 61 1.22 -16.62 -0.42
C ARG A 61 0.35 -15.66 -1.21
N ILE A 62 0.97 -14.82 -2.04
CA ILE A 62 0.30 -13.89 -2.93
C ILE A 62 0.88 -14.07 -4.34
N ALA A 63 0.01 -14.17 -5.32
CA ALA A 63 0.34 -13.99 -6.73
C ALA A 63 -0.42 -12.77 -7.25
N LEU A 64 0.28 -11.89 -7.98
CA LEU A 64 -0.26 -10.64 -8.52
C LEU A 64 0.15 -10.53 -9.99
N ALA A 65 -0.80 -10.18 -10.85
CA ALA A 65 -0.56 -9.94 -12.27
C ALA A 65 -1.29 -8.68 -12.72
N ILE A 66 -0.61 -7.83 -13.49
CA ILE A 66 -1.25 -6.76 -14.26
C ILE A 66 -1.63 -7.35 -15.62
N ARG A 67 -2.92 -7.35 -15.94
CA ARG A 67 -3.47 -7.90 -17.20
C ARG A 67 -3.58 -6.87 -18.30
N ALA A 68 -3.92 -5.63 -17.94
CA ALA A 68 -3.99 -4.53 -18.88
C ALA A 68 -3.78 -3.20 -18.16
N VAL A 69 -3.24 -2.23 -18.88
CA VAL A 69 -3.14 -0.84 -18.45
C VAL A 69 -3.90 -0.01 -19.47
N ALA A 70 -5.03 0.56 -19.04
CA ALA A 70 -5.85 1.47 -19.82
C ALA A 70 -5.63 2.91 -19.35
N PRO A 71 -6.03 3.94 -20.13
CA PRO A 71 -5.88 5.33 -19.73
C PRO A 71 -6.57 5.71 -18.41
N ASP A 72 -7.62 4.98 -18.04
CA ASP A 72 -8.47 5.25 -16.88
C ASP A 72 -8.45 4.13 -15.82
N ALA A 73 -7.74 3.02 -16.05
CA ALA A 73 -7.66 1.92 -15.08
C ALA A 73 -6.45 0.99 -15.27
N ILE A 74 -6.00 0.38 -14.16
CA ILE A 74 -5.16 -0.83 -14.20
C ILE A 74 -6.04 -2.04 -13.93
N HIS A 75 -6.00 -3.04 -14.81
CA HIS A 75 -6.67 -4.32 -14.59
C HIS A 75 -5.68 -5.30 -13.95
N ALA A 76 -5.96 -5.71 -12.72
CA ALA A 76 -5.12 -6.62 -11.95
C ALA A 76 -5.86 -7.90 -11.58
N GLU A 77 -5.13 -9.01 -11.58
CA GLU A 77 -5.54 -10.28 -11.01
C GLU A 77 -4.67 -10.61 -9.79
N LEU A 78 -5.32 -11.10 -8.75
CA LEU A 78 -4.73 -11.38 -7.46
C LEU A 78 -5.21 -12.74 -6.98
N SER A 79 -4.28 -13.59 -6.54
CA SER A 79 -4.59 -14.80 -5.78
C SER A 79 -3.84 -14.74 -4.46
N ALA A 80 -4.53 -15.06 -3.36
CA ALA A 80 -3.93 -15.15 -2.04
C ALA A 80 -4.32 -16.46 -1.37
N MET A 81 -3.37 -17.05 -0.63
CA MET A 81 -3.59 -18.28 0.14
C MET A 81 -2.95 -18.14 1.52
N LEU A 82 -3.73 -18.36 2.57
CA LEU A 82 -3.23 -18.43 3.94
C LEU A 82 -2.53 -19.77 4.17
N THR A 83 -1.41 -19.75 4.89
CA THR A 83 -0.70 -20.98 5.28
C THR A 83 -1.16 -21.49 6.65
N ASP A 84 -1.76 -20.63 7.46
CA ASP A 84 -2.31 -20.94 8.78
C ASP A 84 -3.82 -20.67 8.80
N PRO A 85 -4.67 -21.70 9.00
CA PRO A 85 -6.12 -21.52 9.13
C PRO A 85 -6.54 -20.57 10.26
N ALA A 86 -5.75 -20.43 11.33
CA ALA A 86 -6.06 -19.53 12.44
C ALA A 86 -6.11 -18.05 12.01
N GLU A 87 -5.45 -17.69 10.90
CA GLU A 87 -5.46 -16.34 10.36
C GLU A 87 -6.77 -16.01 9.63
N GLN A 88 -7.52 -17.01 9.14
CA GLN A 88 -8.65 -16.85 8.21
C GLN A 88 -9.65 -15.78 8.62
N LYS A 89 -10.10 -15.82 9.88
CA LYS A 89 -11.14 -14.93 10.40
C LYS A 89 -10.71 -13.46 10.41
N ASN A 90 -9.41 -13.21 10.57
CA ASN A 90 -8.87 -11.87 10.77
C ASN A 90 -8.06 -11.36 9.58
N ALA A 91 -7.63 -12.23 8.67
CA ALA A 91 -6.86 -11.88 7.50
C ALA A 91 -7.74 -11.19 6.45
N ALA A 92 -7.20 -10.16 5.83
CA ALA A 92 -7.79 -9.54 4.66
C ALA A 92 -6.71 -9.13 3.67
N VAL A 93 -7.07 -9.15 2.39
CA VAL A 93 -6.25 -8.60 1.32
C VAL A 93 -6.58 -7.13 1.10
N TYR A 94 -5.53 -6.39 0.78
CA TYR A 94 -5.58 -5.03 0.29
C TYR A 94 -4.81 -4.95 -1.03
N LEU A 95 -5.30 -4.13 -1.94
CA LEU A 95 -4.74 -3.89 -3.26
C LEU A 95 -4.66 -2.39 -3.50
N ALA A 96 -3.57 -1.90 -4.06
CA ALA A 96 -3.36 -0.49 -4.31
C ALA A 96 -2.70 -0.25 -5.66
N ALA A 97 -3.19 0.73 -6.41
CA ALA A 97 -2.44 1.28 -7.54
C ALA A 97 -1.57 2.41 -7.01
N TYR A 98 -0.31 2.47 -7.43
CA TYR A 98 0.61 3.54 -7.07
C TYR A 98 1.24 4.17 -8.31
N GLU A 99 1.74 5.39 -8.16
CA GLU A 99 2.47 6.12 -9.18
C GLU A 99 3.81 6.64 -8.62
N ASN A 100 4.87 6.47 -9.41
CA ASN A 100 6.22 6.93 -9.11
C ASN A 100 6.56 8.24 -9.84
N LYS A 101 7.69 8.86 -9.47
CA LYS A 101 8.28 10.03 -10.14
C LYS A 101 7.30 11.20 -10.30
N LEU A 102 6.36 11.35 -9.36
CA LEU A 102 5.53 12.54 -9.31
C LEU A 102 6.36 13.69 -8.78
N ALA A 103 6.26 14.85 -9.44
CA ALA A 103 6.96 16.05 -9.02
C ALA A 103 5.96 17.17 -8.74
N SER A 104 6.21 17.94 -7.68
CA SER A 104 5.48 19.18 -7.42
C SER A 104 6.44 20.33 -7.14
N ASP A 105 6.20 21.45 -7.82
CA ASP A 105 6.92 22.70 -7.56
C ASP A 105 6.22 23.47 -6.44
N VAL A 106 6.94 23.71 -5.35
CA VAL A 106 6.38 24.39 -4.18
C VAL A 106 6.39 25.90 -4.41
N ALA A 107 5.23 26.46 -4.71
CA ALA A 107 5.07 27.88 -5.02
C ALA A 107 5.11 28.82 -3.79
N ALA A 108 4.88 28.30 -2.57
CA ALA A 108 4.82 29.11 -1.35
C ALA A 108 5.14 28.32 -0.07
N GLY A 109 5.51 29.02 1.01
CA GLY A 109 5.85 28.45 2.32
C GLY A 109 7.36 28.25 2.54
N GLU A 110 7.74 27.58 3.64
CA GLU A 110 9.15 27.34 4.00
C GLU A 110 9.92 26.51 2.97
N ASN A 111 9.21 25.75 2.13
CA ASN A 111 9.78 24.96 1.05
C ASN A 111 9.67 25.64 -0.33
N ARG A 112 9.31 26.94 -0.40
CA ARG A 112 9.15 27.67 -1.66
C ARG A 112 10.41 27.57 -2.53
N GLY A 113 10.21 27.29 -3.82
CA GLY A 113 11.28 27.17 -4.82
C GLY A 113 11.94 25.79 -4.86
N LYS A 114 11.51 24.84 -4.02
CA LYS A 114 11.94 23.45 -4.09
C LYS A 114 11.01 22.64 -4.98
N ARG A 115 11.59 21.70 -5.73
CA ARG A 115 10.88 20.62 -6.40
C ARG A 115 10.86 19.41 -5.48
N LEU A 116 9.68 18.92 -5.15
CA LEU A 116 9.50 17.71 -4.34
C LEU A 116 9.19 16.53 -5.25
N GLU A 117 9.96 15.47 -5.12
CA GLU A 117 9.75 14.21 -5.83
C GLU A 117 9.09 13.19 -4.91
N HIS A 118 8.11 12.47 -5.45
CA HIS A 118 7.30 11.51 -4.72
C HIS A 118 7.24 10.18 -5.49
N ASP A 119 7.68 9.12 -4.83
CA ASP A 119 7.52 7.74 -5.28
C ASP A 119 6.47 7.00 -4.43
N PHE A 120 5.90 5.95 -5.02
CA PHE A 120 4.88 5.08 -4.43
C PHE A 120 3.63 5.82 -3.95
N VAL A 121 3.23 6.89 -4.66
CA VAL A 121 2.02 7.65 -4.34
C VAL A 121 0.80 6.82 -4.68
N VAL A 122 0.02 6.43 -3.68
CA VAL A 122 -1.20 5.64 -3.86
C VAL A 122 -2.23 6.45 -4.64
N ARG A 123 -2.65 5.93 -5.79
CA ARG A 123 -3.68 6.50 -6.66
C ARG A 123 -5.05 5.87 -6.42
N GLU A 124 -5.06 4.59 -6.05
CA GLU A 124 -6.27 3.82 -5.79
C GLU A 124 -6.05 2.78 -4.70
N TRP A 125 -7.10 2.46 -3.94
CA TRP A 125 -7.01 1.57 -2.78
C TRP A 125 -8.27 0.72 -2.62
N ILE A 126 -8.11 -0.60 -2.71
CA ILE A 126 -9.17 -1.58 -2.55
C ILE A 126 -8.91 -2.44 -1.31
N GLY A 127 -9.94 -2.63 -0.50
CA GLY A 127 -9.96 -3.52 0.65
C GLY A 127 -10.47 -2.85 1.94
N PRO A 128 -10.61 -3.60 3.05
CA PRO A 128 -10.24 -5.00 3.21
C PRO A 128 -11.15 -5.95 2.43
N ILE A 129 -10.56 -6.95 1.77
CA ILE A 129 -11.26 -8.10 1.20
C ILE A 129 -10.98 -9.32 2.09
N GLY A 130 -12.00 -9.84 2.76
CA GLY A 130 -11.85 -11.00 3.65
C GLY A 130 -11.80 -12.33 2.90
N PHE A 131 -11.20 -13.34 3.51
CA PHE A 131 -11.13 -14.70 2.95
C PHE A 131 -12.44 -15.50 3.08
N GLY A 132 -13.43 -14.99 3.82
CA GLY A 132 -14.68 -15.71 4.10
C GLY A 132 -14.42 -17.03 4.81
N GLU A 133 -15.08 -18.09 4.37
CA GLU A 133 -14.92 -19.46 4.88
C GLU A 133 -13.80 -20.25 4.19
N SER A 134 -13.10 -19.65 3.21
CA SER A 134 -12.00 -20.27 2.46
C SER A 134 -10.63 -19.84 2.99
N LEU A 135 -9.58 -20.62 2.74
CA LEU A 135 -8.19 -20.19 2.96
C LEU A 135 -7.57 -19.54 1.72
N LYS A 136 -8.30 -19.55 0.61
CA LYS A 136 -7.92 -18.99 -0.68
C LYS A 136 -8.87 -17.87 -1.08
N LEU A 137 -8.31 -16.85 -1.69
CA LEU A 137 -9.04 -15.71 -2.25
C LEU A 137 -8.53 -15.44 -3.66
N GLU A 138 -9.43 -15.27 -4.62
CA GLU A 138 -9.12 -14.88 -5.99
C GLU A 138 -9.91 -13.63 -6.36
N GLU A 139 -9.22 -12.67 -6.96
CA GLU A 139 -9.75 -11.35 -7.22
C GLU A 139 -9.32 -10.85 -8.59
N LYS A 140 -10.29 -10.34 -9.36
CA LYS A 140 -10.05 -9.59 -10.59
C LYS A 140 -10.60 -8.19 -10.39
N ARG A 141 -9.74 -7.18 -10.40
CA ARG A 141 -10.11 -5.80 -10.08
C ARG A 141 -9.60 -4.85 -11.15
N ALA A 142 -10.47 -3.94 -11.57
CA ALA A 142 -10.05 -2.70 -12.20
C ALA A 142 -9.75 -1.70 -11.06
N LEU A 143 -8.58 -1.07 -11.10
CA LEU A 143 -8.20 0.03 -10.22
C LEU A 143 -8.31 1.33 -11.01
N PRO A 144 -9.38 2.12 -10.81
CA PRO A 144 -9.57 3.37 -11.54
C PRO A 144 -8.43 4.35 -11.27
N LEU A 145 -7.95 4.98 -12.34
CA LEU A 145 -6.91 6.00 -12.30
C LEU A 145 -7.56 7.36 -12.52
N LEU A 146 -7.14 8.34 -11.72
CA LEU A 146 -7.49 9.74 -11.99
C LEU A 146 -6.77 10.21 -13.27
N ARG A 147 -7.40 11.13 -14.00
CA ARG A 147 -6.82 11.73 -15.21
C ARG A 147 -5.43 12.32 -14.90
N GLY A 148 -4.50 12.12 -15.83
CA GLY A 148 -3.13 12.65 -15.74
C GLY A 148 -2.11 11.70 -15.10
N ALA A 149 -2.47 10.47 -14.78
CA ALA A 149 -1.50 9.44 -14.38
C ALA A 149 -0.60 9.07 -15.58
N ASN A 150 0.71 8.99 -15.34
CA ASN A 150 1.65 8.49 -16.33
C ASN A 150 1.74 6.97 -16.24
N ALA A 151 1.20 6.27 -17.25
CA ALA A 151 1.15 4.82 -17.30
C ALA A 151 2.51 4.13 -17.08
N LYS A 152 3.62 4.76 -17.51
CA LYS A 152 4.98 4.22 -17.34
C LYS A 152 5.48 4.24 -15.89
N ASN A 153 4.88 5.08 -15.06
CA ASN A 153 5.25 5.22 -13.66
C ASN A 153 4.31 4.48 -12.72
N LEU A 154 3.32 3.76 -13.25
CA LEU A 154 2.33 3.06 -12.46
C LEU A 154 2.81 1.69 -12.00
N GLY A 155 2.22 1.22 -10.92
CA GLY A 155 2.32 -0.16 -10.49
C GLY A 155 1.16 -0.54 -9.56
N VAL A 156 1.14 -1.81 -9.19
CA VAL A 156 0.15 -2.36 -8.26
C VAL A 156 0.89 -3.01 -7.09
N ALA A 157 0.42 -2.75 -5.87
CA ALA A 157 0.87 -3.41 -4.66
C ALA A 157 -0.29 -4.17 -4.01
N ALA A 158 -0.01 -5.36 -3.49
CA ALA A 158 -0.96 -6.17 -2.75
C ALA A 158 -0.34 -6.67 -1.46
N PHE A 159 -1.12 -6.76 -0.39
CA PHE A 159 -0.67 -7.39 0.85
C PHE A 159 -1.82 -8.02 1.61
N VAL A 160 -1.50 -9.07 2.36
CA VAL A 160 -2.41 -9.71 3.32
C VAL A 160 -2.06 -9.17 4.69
N GLN A 161 -3.06 -8.73 5.45
CA GLN A 161 -2.88 -8.23 6.81
C GLN A 161 -3.87 -8.90 7.75
N ASN A 162 -3.39 -9.32 8.92
CA ASN A 162 -4.25 -9.66 10.05
C ASN A 162 -4.81 -8.36 10.63
N ARG A 163 -6.12 -8.17 10.53
CA ARG A 163 -6.81 -6.93 10.91
C ARG A 163 -6.90 -6.71 12.42
N ALA A 164 -6.80 -7.77 13.22
CA ALA A 164 -6.81 -7.67 14.67
C ALA A 164 -5.44 -7.19 15.21
N THR A 165 -4.34 -7.65 14.62
CA THR A 165 -2.98 -7.33 15.06
C THR A 165 -2.31 -6.22 14.22
N SER A 166 -2.91 -5.88 13.07
CA SER A 166 -2.33 -5.06 11.99
C SER A 166 -1.08 -5.66 11.34
N GLU A 167 -0.71 -6.89 11.66
CA GLU A 167 0.50 -7.50 11.11
C GLU A 167 0.32 -7.88 9.64
N VAL A 168 1.30 -7.55 8.82
CA VAL A 168 1.34 -7.93 7.41
C VAL A 168 1.86 -9.37 7.30
N LEU A 169 1.07 -10.26 6.71
CA LEU A 169 1.39 -11.69 6.58
C LEU A 169 2.21 -11.98 5.32
N GLN A 170 2.02 -11.17 4.28
CA GLN A 170 2.74 -11.20 3.01
C GLN A 170 2.48 -9.89 2.25
N ALA A 171 3.46 -9.42 1.47
CA ALA A 171 3.29 -8.27 0.57
C ALA A 171 4.03 -8.51 -0.75
N LEU A 172 3.46 -7.99 -1.84
CA LEU A 172 4.04 -8.05 -3.18
C LEU A 172 3.76 -6.71 -3.89
N MET A 173 4.71 -6.24 -4.69
CA MET A 173 4.49 -5.14 -5.62
C MET A 173 4.92 -5.54 -7.02
N LEU A 174 4.23 -5.00 -8.01
CA LEU A 174 4.49 -5.21 -9.42
C LEU A 174 4.43 -3.86 -10.14
N PRO A 175 5.56 -3.31 -10.64
CA PRO A 175 5.51 -2.16 -11.54
C PRO A 175 4.88 -2.56 -12.88
N VAL A 176 4.27 -1.60 -13.59
CA VAL A 176 3.91 -1.82 -15.00
C VAL A 176 5.21 -2.04 -15.80
N CYS A 177 5.25 -3.09 -16.63
CA CYS A 177 6.41 -3.34 -17.48
C CYS A 177 6.59 -2.18 -18.48
N GLU A 178 7.83 -1.73 -18.65
CA GLU A 178 8.19 -0.87 -19.77
C GLU A 178 8.16 -1.74 -21.04
N SER A 179 7.27 -1.39 -21.98
CA SER A 179 7.21 -1.95 -23.33
C SER A 179 8.25 -1.32 -24.25
#